data_AF-A0A0C2MZZ4-F1
#
_entry.id   AF-A0A0C2MZZ4-F1
#
_cell.length_a   1.000
_cell.length_b   1.000
_cell.length_c   1.000
_cell.angle_alpha   90.00
_cell.angle_beta   90.00
_cell.angle_gamma   90.00
#
_symmetry.space_group_name_H-M   'P 1'
#
loop_
_entity.id
_entity.type
_entity.pdbx_description
1 polymer ?
#
loop_
_entity_poly.entity_id
_entity_poly.type
_entity_poly.pdbx_seq_one_letter_code
_entity_poly.pdbx_strand_id
1 'polypeptide(L)'
;MEENMFKATEILDNTEGGVMLHMNRLGYIMIAVAESVIIYGRNKSDNKLTAELWIYDCRRKKWRLFILPDLLTYTCKNSSICAHGSKIYIFGVPAISDSQDIAATLFSFDVRSFMLVDLFKELINTGNEPPKMKQSDIMYDRASIYILGTNMDDVGVMYKFHLEKCQLSMITHAGYLPHPDDRGHCTLYKNKIYYFRQISLDVDQFSQVRVFDLSTRIWELRQQETDTTKYPYDRLDPALIFNDNYGYLAGGFLFSPSYEERAEYLWLTRLIYPPQQEMKYGE
;
A
#
# COMPACT_ATOMS: atom_id res chain seq x y z
N MET A 1 4.01 26.85 8.04
CA MET A 1 3.40 25.91 7.08
C MET A 1 4.11 25.95 5.71
N GLU A 2 4.71 27.07 5.28
CA GLU A 2 5.43 27.13 3.98
C GLU A 2 6.78 26.37 3.94
N GLU A 3 7.48 26.20 5.08
CA GLU A 3 8.81 25.55 5.11
C GLU A 3 8.80 24.04 4.81
N ASN A 4 7.63 23.40 4.76
CA ASN A 4 7.47 21.96 4.50
C ASN A 4 6.94 21.64 3.10
N MET A 5 6.75 22.65 2.26
CA MET A 5 6.18 22.50 0.92
C MET A 5 7.28 22.32 -0.11
N PHE A 6 7.37 21.11 -0.67
CA PHE A 6 8.23 20.87 -1.83
C PHE A 6 7.42 21.09 -3.09
N LYS A 7 7.82 22.08 -3.91
CA LYS A 7 7.42 22.11 -5.32
C LYS A 7 8.24 21.05 -6.03
N ALA A 8 7.57 20.19 -6.79
CA ALA A 8 8.28 19.21 -7.58
C ALA A 8 9.30 19.91 -8.49
N THR A 9 10.54 19.44 -8.43
CA THR A 9 11.72 20.18 -8.90
C THR A 9 11.88 20.19 -10.41
N GLU A 10 11.22 19.26 -11.10
CA GLU A 10 11.24 19.16 -12.55
C GLU A 10 9.94 18.49 -13.03
N ILE A 11 9.21 19.17 -13.92
CA ILE A 11 8.09 18.59 -14.66
C ILE A 11 8.61 18.38 -16.08
N LEU A 12 8.96 17.14 -16.41
CA LEU A 12 9.20 16.78 -17.79
C LEU A 12 7.84 16.56 -18.46
N ASP A 13 7.30 17.62 -19.06
CA ASP A 13 6.17 17.51 -19.98
C ASP A 13 6.69 17.05 -21.34
N ASN A 14 5.96 16.15 -21.97
CA ASN A 14 6.33 15.63 -23.28
C ASN A 14 6.07 16.71 -24.36
N THR A 15 7.04 17.59 -24.58
CA THR A 15 7.01 18.58 -25.66
C THR A 15 7.62 17.96 -26.92
N GLU A 16 6.75 17.72 -27.92
CA GLU A 16 7.09 17.35 -29.31
C GLU A 16 7.55 15.90 -29.56
N GLY A 17 6.59 15.00 -29.80
CA GLY A 17 6.76 13.81 -30.64
C GLY A 17 7.58 12.63 -30.09
N GLY A 18 8.40 12.82 -29.06
CA GLY A 18 9.09 11.73 -28.38
C GLY A 18 8.10 10.88 -27.58
N VAL A 19 8.00 9.59 -27.81
CA VAL A 19 7.27 8.72 -26.88
C VAL A 19 8.14 8.61 -25.63
N MET A 20 7.71 9.20 -24.51
CA MET A 20 8.33 8.96 -23.21
C MET A 20 8.05 7.49 -22.85
N LEU A 21 8.89 6.59 -23.34
CA LEU A 21 8.76 5.16 -23.12
C LEU A 21 9.21 4.86 -21.70
N HIS A 22 8.25 4.50 -20.87
CA HIS A 22 8.53 3.91 -19.59
C HIS A 22 9.22 2.56 -19.85
N MET A 23 10.54 2.48 -19.64
CA MET A 23 11.27 1.21 -19.73
C MET A 23 10.62 0.18 -18.79
N ASN A 24 10.82 -1.13 -19.04
CA ASN A 24 10.32 -2.17 -18.14
C ASN A 24 10.85 -1.94 -16.72
N ARG A 25 9.95 -1.83 -15.74
CA ARG A 25 10.31 -1.59 -14.34
C ARG A 25 9.68 -2.62 -13.41
N LEU A 26 10.40 -2.95 -12.34
CA LEU A 26 9.97 -3.87 -11.29
C LEU A 26 9.91 -3.14 -9.95
N GLY A 27 8.96 -3.53 -9.08
CA GLY A 27 8.85 -2.98 -7.73
C GLY A 27 8.30 -1.57 -7.64
N TYR A 28 7.61 -1.10 -8.68
CA TYR A 28 6.86 0.16 -8.63
C TYR A 28 5.46 -0.10 -8.09
N ILE A 29 4.92 0.90 -7.39
CA ILE A 29 3.57 0.88 -6.86
C ILE A 29 2.72 1.80 -7.72
N MET A 30 1.51 1.34 -8.03
CA MET A 30 0.59 2.08 -8.89
C MET A 30 -0.74 2.28 -8.18
N ILE A 31 -1.32 3.47 -8.35
CA ILE A 31 -2.66 3.79 -7.85
C ILE A 31 -3.38 4.69 -8.84
N ALA A 32 -4.72 4.59 -8.88
CA ALA A 32 -5.56 5.50 -9.64
C ALA A 32 -6.22 6.50 -8.68
N VAL A 33 -6.14 7.80 -9.01
CA VAL A 33 -6.77 8.87 -8.23
C VAL A 33 -7.43 9.85 -9.19
N ALA A 34 -8.72 10.08 -9.00
CA ALA A 34 -9.54 10.84 -9.94
C ALA A 34 -9.40 10.28 -11.37
N GLU A 35 -8.79 11.04 -12.27
CA GLU A 35 -8.59 10.67 -13.69
C GLU A 35 -7.11 10.55 -14.03
N SER A 36 -6.32 10.21 -13.02
CA SER A 36 -4.88 10.06 -13.14
C SER A 36 -4.46 8.66 -12.69
N VAL A 37 -3.57 8.05 -13.45
CA VAL A 37 -2.80 6.89 -12.99
C VAL A 37 -1.47 7.38 -12.47
N ILE A 38 -1.11 6.96 -11.26
CA ILE A 38 0.10 7.40 -10.59
C ILE A 38 0.99 6.19 -10.37
N ILE A 39 2.25 6.30 -10.74
CA ILE A 39 3.25 5.28 -10.55
C ILE A 39 4.37 5.88 -9.70
N TYR A 40 4.63 5.27 -8.55
CA TYR A 40 5.67 5.67 -7.63
C TYR A 40 6.70 4.55 -7.49
N GLY A 41 7.98 4.91 -7.48
CA GLY A 41 9.01 3.94 -7.20
C GLY A 41 10.42 4.44 -7.46
N ARG A 42 11.36 3.51 -7.38
CA ARG A 42 12.78 3.77 -7.47
C ARG A 42 13.30 3.58 -8.88
N ASN A 43 13.84 4.63 -9.48
CA ASN A 43 14.64 4.49 -10.69
C ASN A 43 16.12 4.34 -10.34
N LYS A 44 16.81 3.50 -11.11
CA LYS A 44 18.27 3.36 -11.06
C LYS A 44 18.80 3.66 -12.46
N SER A 45 18.97 4.94 -12.75
CA SER A 45 19.64 5.41 -13.97
C SER A 45 21.05 5.88 -13.63
N ASP A 46 22.04 5.50 -14.43
CA ASP A 46 23.41 6.05 -14.37
C ASP A 46 24.03 6.08 -12.97
N ASN A 47 23.87 4.99 -12.20
CA ASN A 47 24.32 4.85 -10.81
C ASN A 47 23.71 5.83 -9.79
N LYS A 48 22.79 6.72 -10.20
CA LYS A 48 22.03 7.55 -9.29
C LYS A 48 20.69 6.88 -8.99
N LEU A 49 20.42 6.69 -7.70
CA LEU A 49 19.09 6.29 -7.26
C LEU A 49 18.24 7.55 -7.15
N THR A 50 17.05 7.52 -7.74
CA THR A 50 16.07 8.60 -7.62
C THR A 50 14.70 8.02 -7.28
N ALA A 51 13.98 8.73 -6.40
CA ALA A 51 12.56 8.51 -6.22
C ALA A 51 11.79 9.31 -7.28
N GLU A 52 10.96 8.62 -8.05
CA GLU A 52 10.19 9.20 -9.14
C GLU A 52 8.69 9.01 -8.90
N LEU A 53 7.92 10.05 -9.22
CA LEU A 53 6.47 10.00 -9.28
C LEU A 53 6.01 10.31 -10.70
N TRP A 54 5.46 9.31 -11.37
CA TRP A 54 4.88 9.43 -12.70
C TRP A 54 3.39 9.61 -12.58
N ILE A 55 2.83 10.53 -13.36
CA ILE A 55 1.40 10.77 -13.42
C ILE A 55 0.97 10.75 -14.87
N TYR A 56 0.07 9.83 -15.20
CA TYR A 56 -0.64 9.80 -16.47
C TYR A 56 -2.00 10.43 -16.31
N ASP A 57 -2.22 11.57 -16.95
CA ASP A 57 -3.54 12.20 -17.07
C ASP A 57 -4.34 11.44 -18.13
N CYS A 58 -5.36 10.68 -17.72
CA CYS A 58 -6.16 9.87 -18.61
C CYS A 58 -7.03 10.71 -19.57
N ARG A 59 -7.41 11.93 -19.19
CA ARG A 59 -8.18 12.83 -20.06
C ARG A 59 -7.30 13.42 -21.15
N ARG A 60 -6.13 13.92 -20.79
CA ARG A 60 -5.20 14.58 -21.71
C ARG A 60 -4.28 13.61 -22.45
N LYS A 61 -4.21 12.35 -21.97
CA LYS A 61 -3.30 11.30 -22.46
C LYS A 61 -1.84 11.73 -22.39
N LYS A 62 -1.47 12.41 -21.31
CA LYS A 62 -0.12 12.96 -21.11
C LYS A 62 0.52 12.39 -19.86
N TRP A 63 1.79 12.03 -19.99
CA TRP A 63 2.65 11.69 -18.87
C TRP A 63 3.31 12.95 -18.32
N ARG A 64 3.52 12.93 -17.01
CA ARG A 64 4.33 13.88 -16.26
C ARG A 64 5.23 13.10 -15.32
N LEU A 65 6.51 13.41 -15.34
CA LEU A 65 7.46 12.93 -14.34
C LEU A 65 7.70 14.03 -13.32
N PHE A 66 7.67 13.65 -12.04
CA PHE A 66 8.10 14.48 -10.92
C PHE A 66 9.26 13.80 -10.21
N ILE A 67 10.39 14.50 -10.14
CA ILE A 67 11.53 14.08 -9.32
C ILE A 67 11.26 14.50 -7.88
N LEU A 68 11.36 13.54 -6.96
CA LEU A 68 11.05 13.75 -5.55
C LEU A 68 12.32 14.06 -4.73
N PRO A 69 12.18 14.60 -3.50
CA PRO A 69 13.33 14.87 -2.63
C PRO A 69 14.22 13.64 -2.40
N ASP A 70 15.53 13.85 -2.29
CA ASP A 70 16.52 12.77 -2.12
C ASP A 70 16.25 11.87 -0.91
N LEU A 71 15.58 12.39 0.12
CA LEU A 71 15.16 11.61 1.28
C LEU A 71 14.31 10.38 0.88
N LEU A 72 13.43 10.53 -0.11
CA LEU A 72 12.55 9.46 -0.58
C LEU A 72 13.29 8.38 -1.38
N THR A 73 14.48 8.68 -1.89
CA THR A 73 15.31 7.70 -2.61
C THR A 73 15.65 6.50 -1.73
N TYR A 74 15.75 6.70 -0.42
CA TYR A 74 16.10 5.64 0.52
C TYR A 74 14.89 4.83 1.02
N THR A 75 13.70 5.42 0.99
CA THR A 75 12.48 4.77 1.49
C THR A 75 11.56 4.23 0.38
N CYS A 76 11.77 4.66 -0.87
CA CYS A 76 10.91 4.29 -2.01
C CYS A 76 10.85 2.79 -2.30
N LYS A 77 11.89 2.01 -1.96
CA LYS A 77 11.93 0.56 -2.21
C LYS A 77 10.91 -0.20 -1.37
N ASN A 78 10.71 0.20 -0.12
CA ASN A 78 9.79 -0.42 0.82
C ASN A 78 8.66 0.54 1.15
N SER A 79 8.07 1.09 0.10
CA SER A 79 7.00 2.04 0.22
C SER A 79 5.63 1.38 0.07
N SER A 80 4.61 2.12 0.45
CA SER A 80 3.21 1.82 0.24
C SER A 80 2.46 3.11 -0.08
N ILE A 81 1.37 2.98 -0.83
CA ILE A 81 0.58 4.13 -1.29
C ILE A 81 -0.90 3.89 -1.03
N CYS A 82 -1.60 4.90 -0.56
CA CYS A 82 -3.06 4.93 -0.58
C CYS A 82 -3.55 6.29 -1.05
N ALA A 83 -4.85 6.40 -1.32
CA ALA A 83 -5.44 7.63 -1.83
C ALA A 83 -6.74 7.99 -1.15
N HIS A 84 -7.00 9.29 -1.08
CA HIS A 84 -8.30 9.84 -0.71
C HIS A 84 -8.52 11.19 -1.40
N GLY A 85 -9.66 11.35 -2.07
CA GLY A 85 -9.98 12.56 -2.81
C GLY A 85 -8.96 12.82 -3.94
N SER A 86 -8.28 13.97 -3.92
CA SER A 86 -7.18 14.30 -4.85
C SER A 86 -5.79 14.03 -4.30
N LYS A 87 -5.68 13.45 -3.10
CA LYS A 87 -4.40 13.23 -2.45
C LYS A 87 -4.02 11.76 -2.53
N ILE A 88 -2.74 11.51 -2.78
CA ILE A 88 -2.09 10.26 -2.42
C ILE A 88 -1.29 10.47 -1.14
N TYR A 89 -1.14 9.40 -0.39
CA TYR A 89 -0.24 9.31 0.74
C TYR A 89 0.79 8.26 0.43
N ILE A 90 2.06 8.59 0.64
CA ILE A 90 3.20 7.71 0.38
C ILE A 90 3.89 7.49 1.72
N PHE A 91 3.84 6.27 2.21
CA PHE A 91 4.62 5.86 3.38
C PHE A 91 5.82 5.05 2.91
N GLY A 92 6.98 5.29 3.49
CA GLY A 92 8.19 4.56 3.14
C GLY A 92 9.06 4.35 4.35
N VAL A 93 9.62 3.14 4.47
CA VAL A 93 10.61 2.79 5.47
C VAL A 93 11.95 2.48 4.80
N PRO A 94 13.09 2.73 5.46
CA PRO A 94 14.38 2.29 4.93
C PRO A 94 14.43 0.76 4.81
N ALA A 95 15.28 0.23 3.93
CA ALA A 95 15.55 -1.20 3.95
C ALA A 95 16.33 -1.58 5.20
N ILE A 96 16.04 -2.74 5.78
CA ILE A 96 16.76 -3.28 6.95
C ILE A 96 18.26 -3.41 6.66
N SER A 97 18.63 -3.69 5.40
CA SER A 97 20.02 -3.79 4.94
C SER A 97 20.75 -2.45 4.89
N ASP A 98 20.03 -1.34 4.95
CA ASP A 98 20.65 -0.02 4.83
C ASP A 98 21.22 0.36 6.19
N SER A 99 22.54 0.55 6.24
CA SER A 99 23.28 0.93 7.45
C SER A 99 23.01 2.36 7.91
N GLN A 100 22.23 3.13 7.14
CA GLN A 100 21.92 4.50 7.45
C GLN A 100 20.79 4.58 8.47
N ASP A 101 20.92 5.53 9.40
CA ASP A 101 19.90 5.86 10.38
C ASP A 101 18.84 6.77 9.76
N ILE A 102 18.06 6.20 8.83
CA ILE A 102 17.00 6.92 8.12
C ILE A 102 15.68 6.59 8.80
N ALA A 103 14.94 7.62 9.19
CA ALA A 103 13.60 7.47 9.76
C ALA A 103 12.58 7.06 8.70
N ALA A 104 11.46 6.49 9.13
CA ALA A 104 10.30 6.31 8.28
C ALA A 104 9.82 7.66 7.73
N THR A 105 9.15 7.64 6.58
CA THR A 105 8.65 8.83 5.89
C THR A 105 7.17 8.69 5.61
N LEU A 106 6.41 9.78 5.77
CA LEU A 106 5.01 9.85 5.36
C LEU A 106 4.79 11.17 4.63
N PHE A 107 4.52 11.09 3.33
CA PHE A 107 4.25 12.25 2.50
C PHE A 107 2.81 12.25 2.01
N SER A 108 2.24 13.44 1.83
CA SER A 108 1.04 13.63 1.02
C SER A 108 1.38 14.36 -0.27
N PHE A 109 0.81 13.92 -1.37
CA PHE A 109 0.94 14.59 -2.66
C PHE A 109 -0.45 14.86 -3.23
N ASP A 110 -0.73 16.12 -3.53
CA ASP A 110 -1.99 16.53 -4.13
C ASP A 110 -1.89 16.58 -5.65
N VAL A 111 -2.63 15.71 -6.33
CA VAL A 111 -2.52 15.54 -7.78
C VAL A 111 -3.09 16.72 -8.57
N ARG A 112 -3.84 17.63 -7.92
CA ARG A 112 -4.40 18.83 -8.56
C ARG A 112 -3.46 20.01 -8.49
N SER A 113 -2.83 20.22 -7.34
CA SER A 113 -1.91 21.34 -7.12
C SER A 113 -0.43 20.97 -7.31
N PHE A 114 -0.12 19.67 -7.46
CA PHE A 114 1.23 19.12 -7.51
C PHE A 114 2.07 19.49 -6.30
N MET A 115 1.41 19.62 -5.15
CA MET A 115 2.07 19.96 -3.88
C MET A 115 2.41 18.69 -3.11
N LEU A 116 3.69 18.57 -2.73
CA LEU A 116 4.19 17.54 -1.84
C LEU A 116 4.41 18.11 -0.44
N VAL A 117 3.89 17.43 0.58
CA VAL A 117 4.00 17.81 2.00
C VAL A 117 4.52 16.63 2.81
N ASP A 118 5.54 16.86 3.62
CA ASP A 118 6.07 15.91 4.60
C ASP A 118 5.23 15.95 5.88
N LEU A 119 4.43 14.90 6.11
CA LEU A 119 3.49 14.84 7.24
C LEU A 119 4.17 14.49 8.56
N PHE A 120 5.34 13.84 8.53
CA PHE A 120 6.06 13.50 9.77
C PHE A 120 6.89 14.68 10.30
N LYS A 121 7.29 15.62 9.45
CA LYS A 121 7.85 16.90 9.95
C LYS A 121 6.87 17.73 10.77
N GLU A 122 5.57 17.51 10.57
CA GLU A 122 4.51 18.17 11.34
C GLU A 122 4.10 17.37 12.57
N LEU A 123 4.74 16.22 12.82
CA LEU A 123 4.42 15.37 13.94
C LEU A 123 4.69 16.11 15.25
N ILE A 124 3.63 16.29 16.05
CA ILE A 124 3.79 16.73 17.43
C ILE A 124 4.49 15.59 18.15
N ASN A 125 5.71 15.81 18.65
CA ASN A 125 6.57 14.78 19.24
C ASN A 125 5.80 13.87 20.22
N THR A 126 5.34 12.71 19.72
CA THR A 126 4.56 11.74 20.48
C THR A 126 5.44 10.66 21.09
N GLY A 127 6.75 10.65 20.78
CA GLY A 127 7.67 9.55 21.10
C GLY A 127 7.34 8.24 20.37
N ASN A 128 6.36 8.23 19.48
CA ASN A 128 5.94 7.06 18.72
C ASN A 128 6.41 7.22 17.27
N GLU A 129 7.63 6.81 16.95
CA GLU A 129 8.05 6.65 15.56
C GLU A 129 7.77 5.20 15.12
N PRO A 130 7.31 4.97 13.87
CA PRO A 130 7.21 3.61 13.36
C PRO A 130 8.62 2.99 13.33
N PRO A 131 8.81 1.77 13.83
CA PRO A 131 10.11 1.10 13.78
C PRO A 131 10.50 0.83 12.32
N LYS A 132 11.74 0.38 12.12
CA LYS A 132 12.13 -0.22 10.84
C LYS A 132 11.22 -1.41 10.54
N MET A 133 10.67 -1.46 9.33
CA MET A 133 9.77 -2.52 8.89
C MET A 133 10.35 -3.21 7.66
N LYS A 134 10.11 -4.51 7.53
CA LYS A 134 10.49 -5.28 6.32
C LYS A 134 9.60 -4.92 5.15
N GLN A 135 8.32 -4.70 5.45
CA GLN A 135 7.29 -4.26 4.52
C GLN A 135 6.28 -3.41 5.28
N SER A 136 5.65 -2.51 4.55
CA SER A 136 4.52 -1.74 5.06
C SER A 136 3.41 -1.72 4.03
N ASP A 137 2.20 -1.54 4.51
CA ASP A 137 1.05 -1.19 3.71
C ASP A 137 0.26 -0.10 4.43
N ILE A 138 -0.40 0.77 3.67
CA ILE A 138 -1.15 1.90 4.24
C ILE A 138 -2.56 1.96 3.70
N MET A 139 -3.48 2.38 4.57
CA MET A 139 -4.89 2.56 4.24
C MET A 139 -5.40 3.88 4.79
N TYR A 140 -6.33 4.52 4.09
CA TYR A 140 -6.99 5.72 4.56
C TYR A 140 -8.39 5.38 5.12
N ASP A 141 -8.72 5.90 6.30
CA ASP A 141 -10.12 6.00 6.77
C ASP A 141 -10.30 7.09 7.82
N ARG A 142 -11.44 7.79 7.74
CA ARG A 142 -11.87 8.85 8.67
C ARG A 142 -10.73 9.81 9.05
N ALA A 143 -10.16 10.49 8.04
CA ALA A 143 -9.06 11.44 8.20
C ALA A 143 -7.81 10.86 8.90
N SER A 144 -7.62 9.55 8.82
CA SER A 144 -6.46 8.86 9.39
C SER A 144 -5.80 7.94 8.37
N ILE A 145 -4.49 7.83 8.46
CA ILE A 145 -3.70 6.82 7.74
C ILE A 145 -3.37 5.71 8.72
N TYR A 146 -3.80 4.49 8.40
CA TYR A 146 -3.41 3.28 9.10
C TYR A 146 -2.18 2.72 8.43
N ILE A 147 -1.15 2.40 9.20
CA ILE A 147 0.12 1.86 8.75
C ILE A 147 0.24 0.45 9.33
N LEU A 148 0.20 -0.54 8.45
CA LEU A 148 0.38 -1.94 8.78
C LEU A 148 1.81 -2.33 8.39
N GLY A 149 2.68 -2.50 9.38
CA GLY A 149 4.05 -2.97 9.17
C GLY A 149 4.20 -4.44 9.46
N THR A 150 5.14 -5.11 8.79
CA THR A 150 5.67 -6.40 9.26
C THR A 150 7.12 -6.21 9.72
N ASN A 151 7.38 -6.56 10.97
CA ASN A 151 8.68 -6.42 11.63
C ASN A 151 9.39 -7.78 11.72
N MET A 152 10.72 -7.79 11.88
CA MET A 152 11.50 -9.03 12.06
C MET A 152 11.47 -9.53 13.50
N ASP A 153 11.49 -8.63 14.49
CA ASP A 153 11.79 -9.00 15.88
C ASP A 153 10.74 -8.55 16.90
N ASP A 154 9.68 -7.82 16.50
CA ASP A 154 8.69 -7.32 17.46
C ASP A 154 7.25 -7.30 16.93
N VAL A 155 6.33 -7.52 17.88
CA VAL A 155 4.96 -8.00 17.72
C VAL A 155 4.08 -6.96 17.04
N GLY A 156 3.81 -7.15 15.76
CA GLY A 156 2.47 -6.91 15.26
C GLY A 156 1.83 -5.54 15.43
N VAL A 157 2.64 -4.48 15.34
CA VAL A 157 2.16 -3.14 15.64
C VAL A 157 1.57 -2.49 14.40
N MET A 158 0.33 -2.04 14.52
CA MET A 158 -0.31 -1.15 13.56
C MET A 158 -0.22 0.28 14.11
N TYR A 159 0.02 1.25 13.23
CA TYR A 159 0.01 2.66 13.62
C TYR A 159 -1.16 3.38 12.98
N LYS A 160 -1.60 4.45 13.63
CA LYS A 160 -2.62 5.36 13.11
C LYS A 160 -2.10 6.79 13.19
N PHE A 161 -1.92 7.40 12.02
CA PHE A 161 -1.61 8.81 11.86
C PHE A 161 -2.89 9.60 11.62
N HIS A 162 -3.28 10.46 12.55
CA HIS A 162 -4.43 11.34 12.40
C HIS A 162 -4.01 12.61 11.64
N LEU A 163 -4.58 12.84 10.46
CA LEU A 163 -4.14 13.90 9.55
C LEU A 163 -4.34 15.30 10.14
N GLU A 164 -5.50 15.59 10.72
CA GLU A 164 -5.79 16.94 11.22
C GLU A 164 -5.02 17.30 12.51
N LYS A 165 -4.69 16.29 13.32
CA LYS A 165 -4.01 16.47 14.61
C LYS A 165 -2.50 16.30 14.48
N CYS A 166 -2.01 15.90 13.31
CA CYS A 166 -0.64 15.46 13.05
C CYS A 166 -0.11 14.58 14.19
N GLN A 167 -0.91 13.58 14.58
CA GLN A 167 -0.63 12.73 15.73
C GLN A 167 -0.50 11.28 15.29
N LEU A 168 0.62 10.66 15.64
CA LEU A 168 0.85 9.23 15.46
C LEU A 168 0.55 8.49 16.76
N SER A 169 -0.27 7.44 16.65
CA SER A 169 -0.66 6.59 17.77
C SER A 169 -0.46 5.12 17.41
N MET A 170 -0.08 4.33 18.41
CA MET A 170 0.07 2.89 18.29
C MET A 170 -1.29 2.20 18.50
N ILE A 171 -1.61 1.23 17.64
CA ILE A 171 -2.75 0.32 17.79
C ILE A 171 -2.20 -1.04 18.22
N THR A 172 -2.51 -1.41 19.46
CA THR A 172 -2.27 -2.77 19.96
C THR A 172 -3.38 -3.71 19.47
N HIS A 173 -3.00 -4.92 19.09
CA HIS A 173 -3.97 -5.97 18.80
C HIS A 173 -4.33 -6.75 20.09
N ALA A 174 -5.49 -7.39 20.07
CA ALA A 174 -6.00 -8.28 21.08
C ALA A 174 -6.30 -9.65 20.45
N GLY A 175 -6.58 -10.64 21.29
CA GLY A 175 -6.93 -12.00 20.85
C GLY A 175 -5.72 -12.92 20.66
N TYR A 176 -6.01 -14.16 20.26
CA TYR A 176 -5.02 -15.23 20.16
C TYR A 176 -4.31 -15.28 18.80
N LEU A 177 -4.96 -14.77 17.75
CA LEU A 177 -4.38 -14.77 16.41
C LEU A 177 -3.35 -13.63 16.32
N PRO A 178 -2.07 -13.93 16.07
CA PRO A 178 -1.04 -12.91 16.02
C PRO A 178 -1.21 -12.05 14.77
N HIS A 179 -0.62 -10.86 14.81
CA HIS A 179 -0.44 -10.03 13.64
C HIS A 179 0.32 -10.77 12.53
N PRO A 180 0.06 -10.47 11.25
CA PRO A 180 0.80 -11.07 10.14
C PRO A 180 2.30 -10.76 10.19
N ASP A 181 3.13 -11.79 10.13
CA ASP A 181 4.60 -11.71 10.15
C ASP A 181 5.23 -11.84 8.75
N ASP A 182 4.41 -12.01 7.73
CA ASP A 182 4.84 -12.27 6.36
C ASP A 182 4.59 -11.09 5.42
N ARG A 183 4.80 -11.31 4.12
CA ARG A 183 4.46 -10.31 3.12
C ARG A 183 3.01 -10.46 2.72
N GLY A 184 2.34 -9.36 2.43
CA GLY A 184 0.96 -9.38 2.00
C GLY A 184 0.48 -8.04 1.48
N HIS A 185 -0.75 -8.06 1.00
CA HIS A 185 -1.50 -6.88 0.60
C HIS A 185 -2.66 -6.71 1.55
N CYS A 186 -2.96 -5.47 1.91
CA CYS A 186 -4.11 -5.17 2.74
C CYS A 186 -5.06 -4.19 2.08
N THR A 187 -6.31 -4.26 2.51
CA THR A 187 -7.34 -3.29 2.15
C THR A 187 -8.24 -3.05 3.33
N LEU A 188 -8.77 -1.83 3.41
CA LEU A 188 -9.70 -1.45 4.44
C LEU A 188 -11.12 -1.39 3.86
N TYR A 189 -12.03 -2.16 4.43
CA TYR A 189 -13.43 -2.16 4.05
C TYR A 189 -14.32 -2.29 5.28
N LYS A 190 -15.29 -1.38 5.43
CA LYS A 190 -16.24 -1.36 6.56
C LYS A 190 -15.57 -1.52 7.93
N ASN A 191 -14.55 -0.70 8.21
CA ASN A 191 -13.81 -0.70 9.49
C ASN A 191 -13.07 -2.01 9.80
N LYS A 192 -12.76 -2.79 8.76
CA LYS A 192 -11.98 -4.02 8.84
C LYS A 192 -10.85 -4.03 7.84
N ILE A 193 -9.66 -4.43 8.28
CA ILE A 193 -8.50 -4.60 7.43
C ILE A 193 -8.45 -6.05 6.99
N TYR A 194 -8.57 -6.29 5.70
CA TYR A 194 -8.43 -7.61 5.10
C TYR A 194 -6.98 -7.74 4.63
N TYR A 195 -6.29 -8.76 5.11
CA TYR A 195 -4.90 -9.02 4.81
C TYR A 195 -4.76 -10.32 4.01
N PHE A 196 -4.24 -10.18 2.80
CA PHE A 196 -4.00 -11.24 1.84
C PHE A 196 -2.51 -11.53 1.84
N ARG A 197 -2.13 -12.71 2.34
CA ARG A 197 -0.74 -13.16 2.37
C ARG A 197 -0.22 -13.26 0.92
N GLN A 198 1.01 -12.85 0.65
CA GLN A 198 1.65 -12.90 -0.67
C GLN A 198 2.32 -14.25 -0.91
N ILE A 199 2.80 -14.91 0.14
CA ILE A 199 3.57 -16.16 0.04
C ILE A 199 2.96 -17.20 0.96
N SER A 200 2.27 -18.19 0.39
CA SER A 200 2.17 -19.50 1.01
C SER A 200 2.23 -20.56 -0.09
N LEU A 201 3.06 -21.58 0.09
CA LEU A 201 2.98 -22.83 -0.68
C LEU A 201 1.77 -23.68 -0.23
N ASP A 202 0.87 -23.08 0.53
CA ASP A 202 -0.35 -23.71 1.01
C ASP A 202 -1.36 -23.66 -0.13
N VAL A 203 -1.88 -24.83 -0.50
CA VAL A 203 -2.77 -25.12 -1.64
C VAL A 203 -4.09 -24.32 -1.66
N ASP A 204 -4.27 -23.43 -0.69
CA ASP A 204 -5.49 -22.79 -0.27
C ASP A 204 -5.26 -21.32 0.15
N GLN A 205 -4.18 -20.67 -0.34
CA GLN A 205 -3.77 -19.30 0.04
C GLN A 205 -4.91 -18.28 -0.03
N PHE A 206 -5.78 -18.41 -1.03
CA PHE A 206 -6.91 -17.53 -1.28
C PHE A 206 -8.23 -18.05 -0.68
N SER A 207 -8.24 -19.23 -0.07
CA SER A 207 -9.43 -19.76 0.61
C SER A 207 -9.74 -19.03 1.91
N GLN A 208 -8.70 -18.45 2.53
CA GLN A 208 -8.81 -17.75 3.81
C GLN A 208 -8.24 -16.35 3.69
N VAL A 209 -8.79 -15.44 4.49
CA VAL A 209 -8.29 -14.08 4.64
C VAL A 209 -8.18 -13.74 6.12
N ARG A 210 -7.08 -13.12 6.52
CA ARG A 210 -6.95 -12.56 7.86
C ARG A 210 -7.70 -11.24 7.90
N VAL A 211 -8.52 -11.04 8.90
CA VAL A 211 -9.32 -9.83 9.05
C VAL A 211 -9.04 -9.22 10.41
N PHE A 212 -8.61 -7.96 10.44
CA PHE A 212 -8.49 -7.18 11.66
C PHE A 212 -9.71 -6.27 11.79
N ASP A 213 -10.47 -6.42 12.87
CA ASP A 213 -11.56 -5.52 13.18
C ASP A 213 -11.03 -4.31 13.97
N LEU A 214 -11.11 -3.11 13.40
CA LEU A 214 -10.58 -1.90 14.04
C LEU A 214 -11.31 -1.53 15.34
N SER A 215 -12.56 -1.99 15.52
CA SER A 215 -13.35 -1.71 16.74
C SER A 215 -12.93 -2.60 17.90
N THR A 216 -12.76 -3.90 17.65
CA THR A 216 -12.40 -4.87 18.69
C THR A 216 -10.89 -5.04 18.82
N ARG A 217 -10.13 -4.62 17.80
CA ARG A 217 -8.68 -4.81 17.64
C ARG A 217 -8.27 -6.27 17.61
N ILE A 218 -9.15 -7.14 17.10
CA ILE A 218 -8.91 -8.58 17.05
C ILE A 218 -8.66 -9.00 15.60
N TRP A 219 -7.63 -9.83 15.41
CA TRP A 219 -7.42 -10.59 14.19
C TRP A 219 -8.28 -11.87 14.21
N GLU A 220 -8.95 -12.16 13.10
CA GLU A 220 -9.68 -13.41 12.87
C GLU A 220 -9.31 -13.99 11.50
N LEU A 221 -9.39 -15.31 11.35
CA LEU A 221 -9.32 -15.98 10.05
C LEU A 221 -10.73 -16.18 9.54
N ARG A 222 -11.00 -15.73 8.31
CA ARG A 222 -12.28 -15.93 7.63
C ARG A 222 -12.09 -16.77 6.39
N GLN A 223 -13.00 -17.73 6.17
CA GLN A 223 -13.13 -18.38 4.88
C GLN A 223 -13.69 -17.36 3.88
N GLN A 224 -13.12 -17.32 2.68
CA GLN A 224 -13.68 -16.59 1.57
C GLN A 224 -14.80 -17.43 0.96
N GLU A 225 -16.01 -16.89 0.82
CA GLU A 225 -17.02 -17.58 0.02
C GLU A 225 -16.81 -17.20 -1.45
N THR A 226 -16.78 -18.20 -2.32
CA THR A 226 -16.70 -17.99 -3.77
C THR A 226 -17.94 -18.59 -4.42
N ASP A 227 -18.55 -17.86 -5.34
CA ASP A 227 -19.73 -18.34 -6.09
C ASP A 227 -19.47 -19.65 -6.84
N THR A 228 -18.18 -19.95 -7.10
CA THR A 228 -17.76 -21.09 -7.91
C THR A 228 -17.01 -22.17 -7.13
N THR A 229 -16.81 -22.01 -5.81
CA THR A 229 -15.90 -22.85 -4.98
C THR A 229 -14.46 -22.93 -5.49
N LYS A 230 -14.08 -22.05 -6.43
CA LYS A 230 -12.76 -22.01 -7.05
C LYS A 230 -12.02 -20.75 -6.63
N TYR A 231 -10.78 -20.96 -6.21
CA TYR A 231 -9.82 -19.92 -5.88
C TYR A 231 -8.84 -19.75 -7.05
N PRO A 232 -8.16 -18.59 -7.18
CA PRO A 232 -7.10 -18.46 -8.15
C PRO A 232 -5.95 -19.38 -7.73
N TYR A 233 -5.20 -19.89 -8.71
CA TYR A 233 -3.96 -20.60 -8.41
C TYR A 233 -2.98 -19.68 -7.66
N ASP A 234 -2.24 -20.28 -6.73
CA ASP A 234 -1.16 -19.65 -6.00
C ASP A 234 -0.14 -19.03 -6.96
N ARG A 235 0.29 -17.81 -6.63
CA ARG A 235 1.16 -17.03 -7.50
C ARG A 235 2.04 -16.05 -6.74
N LEU A 236 3.23 -15.84 -7.27
CA LEU A 236 4.18 -14.85 -6.77
C LEU A 236 3.96 -13.49 -7.45
N ASP A 237 4.10 -12.43 -6.66
CA ASP A 237 4.06 -11.03 -7.08
C ASP A 237 2.85 -10.64 -7.97
N PRO A 238 1.62 -11.03 -7.62
CA PRO A 238 0.46 -10.52 -8.35
C PRO A 238 0.22 -9.04 -8.09
N ALA A 239 -0.41 -8.36 -9.04
CA ALA A 239 -1.02 -7.08 -8.79
C ALA A 239 -2.40 -7.29 -8.15
N LEU A 240 -2.64 -6.64 -7.01
CA LEU A 240 -3.91 -6.69 -6.31
C LEU A 240 -4.43 -5.27 -6.07
N ILE A 241 -5.68 -5.02 -6.46
CA ILE A 241 -6.38 -3.75 -6.20
C ILE A 241 -7.77 -4.04 -5.68
N PHE A 242 -8.29 -3.15 -4.83
CA PHE A 242 -9.63 -3.25 -4.29
C PHE A 242 -10.47 -2.05 -4.68
N ASN A 243 -11.74 -2.31 -4.97
CA ASN A 243 -12.75 -1.29 -5.16
C ASN A 243 -14.03 -1.74 -4.44
N ASP A 244 -14.48 -0.94 -3.48
CA ASP A 244 -15.58 -1.27 -2.57
C ASP A 244 -15.40 -2.66 -1.94
N ASN A 245 -16.33 -3.58 -2.21
CA ASN A 245 -16.32 -4.95 -1.71
C ASN A 245 -15.76 -5.96 -2.71
N TYR A 246 -14.95 -5.51 -3.68
CA TYR A 246 -14.35 -6.38 -4.70
C TYR A 246 -12.83 -6.23 -4.71
N GLY A 247 -12.13 -7.36 -4.85
CA GLY A 247 -10.69 -7.43 -5.09
C GLY A 247 -10.42 -7.96 -6.49
N TYR A 248 -9.49 -7.32 -7.19
CA TYR A 248 -9.06 -7.67 -8.54
C TYR A 248 -7.60 -8.09 -8.51
N LEU A 249 -7.34 -9.33 -8.86
CA LEU A 249 -6.01 -9.94 -8.89
C LEU A 249 -5.61 -10.16 -10.34
N ALA A 250 -4.45 -9.64 -10.75
CA ALA A 250 -3.95 -9.79 -12.10
C ALA A 250 -2.46 -10.13 -12.11
N GLY A 251 -2.03 -10.88 -13.13
CA GLY A 251 -0.62 -11.23 -13.31
C GLY A 251 -0.11 -12.17 -12.23
N GLY A 252 1.21 -12.11 -12.01
CA GLY A 252 1.97 -12.97 -11.12
C GLY A 252 2.52 -14.22 -11.80
N PHE A 253 3.43 -14.91 -11.11
CA PHE A 253 4.05 -16.15 -11.57
C PHE A 253 3.40 -17.33 -10.87
N LEU A 254 2.82 -18.25 -11.65
CA LEU A 254 2.22 -19.47 -11.12
C LEU A 254 3.30 -20.40 -10.59
N PHE A 255 3.04 -21.02 -9.44
CA PHE A 255 3.92 -22.03 -8.90
C PHE A 255 3.68 -23.35 -9.64
N SER A 256 4.49 -23.66 -10.65
CA SER A 256 4.48 -24.97 -11.31
C SER A 256 5.86 -25.62 -11.17
N PRO A 257 5.95 -26.89 -10.70
CA PRO A 257 7.21 -27.57 -10.45
C PRO A 257 8.04 -27.80 -11.72
N SER A 258 7.48 -27.57 -12.91
CA SER A 258 8.15 -27.80 -14.20
C SER A 258 8.48 -26.54 -14.99
N TYR A 259 7.76 -25.43 -14.83
CA TYR A 259 8.01 -24.16 -15.55
C TYR A 259 7.38 -22.96 -14.83
N GLU A 260 8.02 -21.78 -14.90
CA GLU A 260 7.38 -20.51 -14.51
C GLU A 260 6.36 -20.11 -15.58
N GLU A 261 5.07 -20.36 -15.32
CA GLU A 261 3.99 -19.88 -16.18
C GLU A 261 3.46 -18.54 -15.66
N ARG A 262 3.33 -17.55 -16.55
CA ARG A 262 2.72 -16.26 -16.18
C ARG A 262 1.21 -16.40 -16.15
N ALA A 263 0.58 -15.91 -15.09
CA ALA A 263 -0.87 -15.85 -15.06
C ALA A 263 -1.36 -14.68 -15.93
N GLU A 264 -1.96 -14.99 -17.07
CA GLU A 264 -2.47 -13.97 -18.01
C GLU A 264 -3.96 -13.64 -17.80
N TYR A 265 -4.59 -14.19 -16.77
CA TYR A 265 -6.01 -13.98 -16.47
C TYR A 265 -6.22 -13.02 -15.29
N LEU A 266 -7.33 -12.29 -15.36
CA LEU A 266 -7.87 -11.49 -14.27
C LEU A 266 -8.74 -12.36 -13.38
N TRP A 267 -8.53 -12.31 -12.08
CA TRP A 267 -9.39 -12.94 -11.09
C TRP A 267 -10.09 -11.90 -10.22
N LEU A 268 -11.35 -12.19 -9.90
CA LEU A 268 -12.25 -11.30 -9.16
C LEU A 268 -12.72 -12.02 -7.90
N THR A 269 -12.57 -11.37 -6.75
CA THR A 269 -13.17 -11.80 -5.48
C THR A 269 -14.06 -10.75 -4.89
N ARG A 270 -15.01 -11.21 -4.08
CA ARG A 270 -15.88 -10.37 -3.28
C ARG A 270 -15.42 -10.44 -1.83
N LEU A 271 -15.17 -9.31 -1.21
CA LEU A 271 -15.03 -9.20 0.24
C LEU A 271 -16.42 -9.43 0.86
N ILE A 272 -16.68 -10.65 1.31
CA ILE A 272 -17.97 -11.00 1.88
C ILE A 272 -17.99 -10.60 3.34
N TYR A 273 -18.98 -9.78 3.65
CA TYR A 273 -19.43 -9.57 5.01
C TYR A 273 -20.72 -10.37 5.14
N PRO A 274 -20.74 -11.52 5.86
CA PRO A 274 -22.02 -12.11 6.19
C PRO A 274 -22.81 -11.04 6.96
N PRO A 275 -24.11 -10.84 6.65
CA PRO A 275 -24.93 -9.98 7.51
C PRO A 275 -24.72 -10.47 8.93
N GLN A 276 -24.36 -9.56 9.85
CA GLN A 276 -24.37 -9.91 11.26
C GLN A 276 -25.74 -10.53 11.52
N GLN A 277 -25.78 -11.82 11.80
CA GLN A 277 -26.96 -12.37 12.46
C GLN A 277 -27.03 -11.55 13.73
N GLU A 278 -27.99 -10.63 13.80
CA GLU A 278 -28.36 -10.02 15.06
C GLU A 278 -28.57 -11.20 16.00
N MET A 279 -27.64 -11.38 16.95
CA MET A 279 -27.90 -12.21 18.10
C MET A 279 -29.07 -11.55 18.79
N LYS A 280 -30.29 -11.96 18.42
CA LYS A 280 -31.47 -11.74 19.22
C LYS A 280 -31.18 -12.44 20.53
N TYR A 281 -30.72 -11.67 21.51
CA TYR A 281 -30.83 -12.08 22.90
C TYR A 281 -32.31 -12.32 23.11
N GLY A 282 -32.67 -13.60 23.28
CA GLY A 282 -34.02 -13.98 23.65
C GLY A 282 -34.39 -13.25 24.94
N GLU A 283 -35.54 -12.60 24.92
CA GLU A 283 -36.26 -12.15 26.11
C GLU A 283 -36.62 -13.35 27.00
#